data_AF-K1XRX1-F1
#
_entry.id   AF-K1XRX1-F1
#
_cell.length_a   1.000
_cell.length_b   1.000
_cell.length_c   1.000
_cell.angle_alpha   90.00
_cell.angle_beta   90.00
_cell.angle_gamma   90.00
#
_symmetry.space_group_name_H-M   'P 1'
#
loop_
_entity.id
_entity.type
_entity.pdbx_description
1 polymer ?
#
loop_
_entity_poly.entity_id
_entity_poly.type
_entity_poly.pdbx_seq_one_letter_code
_entity_poly.pdbx_strand_id
1 'polypeptide(L)'
;MCFSATVSFAASGALAVAGGASLKLAKKHERLIALVPLLFAIQQAIEGAQWLVPHSGVLGQIFGYAYLIFAFLLWPIYVPIIVYRHETEKHHKKFLRWFVVFGAIVTFGFFIALFVFPLEIFVKGNLIYNLLATPALALVGTILYSLAIVGPLLVSSERSFKLFGVLVFVAELAAWNIFLLGFVSVWCFFAAALSGCILLWFYLRR
;
A
#
# COMPACT_ATOMS: atom_id res chain seq x y z
N MET A 1 10.06 -7.83 2.92
CA MET A 1 10.08 -7.89 1.44
C MET A 1 9.83 -9.28 0.98
N CYS A 2 8.89 -9.45 0.06
CA CYS A 2 8.42 -10.69 -0.53
C CYS A 2 9.56 -11.63 -0.80
N PHE A 3 9.25 -12.91 -0.60
CA PHE A 3 10.12 -14.06 -0.47
C PHE A 3 11.27 -14.19 -1.49
N SER A 4 11.23 -13.53 -2.65
CA SER A 4 12.32 -13.44 -3.63
C SER A 4 12.03 -12.43 -4.75
N ALA A 5 13.07 -12.08 -5.53
CA ALA A 5 12.93 -11.33 -6.79
C ALA A 5 11.87 -11.94 -7.72
N THR A 6 11.87 -13.27 -7.88
CA THR A 6 10.93 -13.99 -8.75
C THR A 6 9.48 -13.74 -8.36
N VAL A 7 9.17 -13.82 -7.05
CA VAL A 7 7.82 -13.57 -6.55
C VAL A 7 7.41 -12.11 -6.81
N SER A 8 8.29 -11.15 -6.52
CA SER A 8 8.00 -9.74 -6.74
C SER A 8 7.76 -9.39 -8.21
N PHE A 9 8.60 -9.89 -9.13
CA PHE A 9 8.38 -9.65 -10.57
C PHE A 9 7.16 -10.38 -11.12
N ALA A 10 6.87 -11.61 -10.66
CA ALA A 10 5.66 -12.33 -11.05
C ALA A 10 4.39 -11.58 -10.60
N ALA A 11 4.37 -11.10 -9.35
CA ALA A 11 3.29 -10.27 -8.82
C ALA A 11 3.16 -8.97 -9.62
N SER A 12 4.28 -8.31 -9.92
CA SER A 12 4.30 -7.09 -10.73
C SER A 12 3.66 -7.30 -12.11
N GLY A 13 4.06 -8.35 -12.83
CA GLY A 13 3.49 -8.69 -14.14
C GLY A 13 1.99 -8.97 -14.08
N ALA A 14 1.55 -9.79 -13.12
CA ALA A 14 0.13 -10.12 -12.95
C ALA A 14 -0.71 -8.85 -12.64
N LEU A 15 -0.20 -7.98 -11.76
CA LEU A 15 -0.87 -6.75 -11.36
C LEU A 15 -0.88 -5.70 -12.48
N ALA A 16 0.17 -5.63 -13.30
CA ALA A 16 0.21 -4.77 -14.48
C ALA A 16 -0.88 -5.16 -15.48
N VAL A 17 -1.05 -6.46 -15.73
CA VAL A 17 -2.14 -6.98 -16.57
C VAL A 17 -3.50 -6.66 -15.94
N ALA A 18 -3.67 -6.93 -14.64
CA ALA A 18 -4.94 -6.71 -13.96
C ALA A 18 -5.36 -5.23 -13.94
N GLY A 19 -4.43 -4.32 -13.67
CA GLY A 19 -4.70 -2.89 -13.65
C GLY A 19 -4.84 -2.29 -15.06
N GLY A 20 -4.09 -2.79 -16.06
CA GLY A 20 -4.30 -2.42 -17.46
C GLY A 20 -5.68 -2.82 -17.97
N ALA A 21 -6.14 -4.04 -17.65
CA ALA A 21 -7.49 -4.49 -17.94
C ALA A 21 -8.54 -3.67 -17.18
N SER A 22 -8.32 -3.38 -15.89
CA SER A 22 -9.22 -2.56 -15.07
C SER A 22 -9.38 -1.15 -15.64
N LEU A 23 -8.30 -0.52 -16.11
CA LEU A 23 -8.33 0.80 -16.75
C LEU A 23 -9.15 0.81 -18.05
N LYS A 24 -9.09 -0.28 -18.83
CA LYS A 24 -9.89 -0.43 -20.05
C LYS A 24 -11.38 -0.55 -19.76
N LEU A 25 -11.74 -1.12 -18.60
CA LEU A 25 -13.12 -1.28 -18.15
C LEU A 25 -13.67 -0.04 -17.43
N ALA A 26 -12.80 0.74 -16.78
CA ALA A 26 -13.19 1.84 -15.89
C ALA A 26 -13.72 3.07 -16.61
N LYS A 27 -14.79 3.67 -16.05
CA LYS A 27 -15.24 5.01 -16.46
C LYS A 27 -14.26 6.09 -15.97
N LYS A 28 -14.34 7.30 -16.54
CA LYS A 28 -13.43 8.42 -16.20
C LYS A 28 -13.33 8.71 -14.69
N HIS A 29 -14.44 8.60 -13.96
CA HIS A 29 -14.48 8.85 -12.51
C HIS A 29 -13.97 7.67 -11.65
N GLU A 30 -13.82 6.48 -12.23
CA GLU A 30 -13.38 5.25 -11.55
C GLU A 30 -11.90 4.92 -11.83
N ARG A 31 -11.23 5.70 -12.70
CA ARG A 31 -9.84 5.48 -13.09
C ARG A 31 -8.87 5.43 -11.92
N LEU A 32 -9.11 6.20 -10.86
CA LEU A 32 -8.27 6.16 -9.66
C LEU A 32 -8.36 4.81 -8.95
N ILE A 33 -9.54 4.17 -8.90
CA ILE A 33 -9.70 2.82 -8.36
C ILE A 33 -8.96 1.82 -9.24
N ALA A 34 -9.13 1.93 -10.57
CA ALA A 34 -8.52 1.03 -11.54
C ALA A 34 -6.98 1.12 -11.61
N LEU A 35 -6.38 2.21 -11.13
CA LEU A 35 -4.93 2.39 -11.06
C LEU A 35 -4.30 1.65 -9.88
N VAL A 36 -5.06 1.27 -8.85
CA VAL A 36 -4.52 0.63 -7.64
C VAL A 36 -3.65 -0.59 -7.96
N PRO A 37 -4.07 -1.55 -8.80
CA PRO A 37 -3.22 -2.71 -9.13
C PRO A 37 -1.95 -2.29 -9.89
N LEU A 38 -2.01 -1.28 -10.77
CA LEU A 38 -0.82 -0.78 -11.48
C LEU A 38 0.18 -0.12 -10.53
N LEU A 39 -0.28 0.61 -9.52
CA LEU A 39 0.59 1.21 -8.50
C LEU A 39 1.28 0.13 -7.67
N PHE A 40 0.55 -0.92 -7.28
CA PHE A 40 1.16 -2.09 -6.65
C PHE A 40 2.12 -2.83 -7.59
N ALA A 41 1.85 -2.89 -8.90
CA ALA A 41 2.76 -3.49 -9.88
C ALA A 41 4.11 -2.76 -9.90
N ILE A 42 4.10 -1.42 -9.87
CA ILE A 42 5.31 -0.60 -9.79
C ILE A 42 6.04 -0.86 -8.47
N GLN A 43 5.31 -0.85 -7.35
CA GLN A 43 5.90 -1.13 -6.04
C GLN A 43 6.56 -2.51 -5.97
N GLN A 44 5.93 -3.55 -6.55
CA GLN A 44 6.48 -4.89 -6.64
C GLN A 44 7.67 -4.97 -7.61
N ALA A 45 7.70 -4.19 -8.69
CA ALA A 45 8.87 -4.12 -9.57
C ALA A 45 10.08 -3.49 -8.86
N ILE A 46 9.86 -2.43 -8.08
CA ILE A 46 10.91 -1.77 -7.26
C ILE A 46 11.48 -2.78 -6.25
N GLU A 47 10.61 -3.52 -5.58
CA GLU A 47 11.00 -4.55 -4.62
C GLU A 47 11.78 -5.69 -5.29
N GLY A 48 11.33 -6.14 -6.47
CA GLY A 48 12.06 -7.13 -7.28
C GLY A 48 13.44 -6.63 -7.70
N ALA A 49 13.57 -5.35 -8.07
CA ALA A 49 14.85 -4.74 -8.41
C ALA A 49 15.78 -4.61 -7.20
N GLN A 50 15.25 -4.32 -6.01
CA GLN A 50 16.02 -4.28 -4.77
C GLN A 50 16.68 -5.62 -4.44
N TRP A 51 16.03 -6.74 -4.78
CA TRP A 51 16.59 -8.08 -4.61
C TRP A 51 17.78 -8.38 -5.54
N LEU A 52 17.87 -7.69 -6.69
CA LEU A 52 18.92 -7.96 -7.69
C LEU A 52 20.22 -7.17 -7.43
N VAL A 53 20.22 -6.26 -6.46
CA VAL A 53 21.37 -5.39 -6.19
C VAL A 53 21.95 -5.63 -4.79
N PRO A 54 23.25 -5.34 -4.59
CA PRO A 54 23.83 -5.39 -3.25
C PRO A 54 23.12 -4.43 -2.29
N HIS A 55 22.62 -4.96 -1.17
CA HIS A 55 21.82 -4.20 -0.20
C HIS A 55 22.62 -3.10 0.52
N SER A 56 23.94 -3.28 0.67
CA SER A 56 24.86 -2.28 1.23
C SER A 56 25.28 -1.20 0.22
N GLY A 57 24.90 -1.34 -1.05
CA GLY A 57 25.28 -0.42 -2.12
C GLY A 57 24.28 0.74 -2.31
N VAL A 58 24.72 1.77 -3.03
CA VAL A 58 23.89 2.95 -3.38
C VAL A 58 22.58 2.54 -4.06
N LEU A 59 22.61 1.54 -4.96
CA LEU A 59 21.40 1.05 -5.62
C LEU A 59 20.42 0.39 -4.65
N GLY A 60 20.91 -0.36 -3.66
CA GLY A 60 20.07 -0.96 -2.63
C GLY A 60 19.31 0.11 -1.82
N GLN A 61 20.01 1.18 -1.46
CA GLN A 61 19.42 2.34 -0.78
C GLN A 61 18.39 3.06 -1.67
N ILE A 62 18.71 3.31 -2.95
CA ILE A 62 17.77 3.95 -3.88
C ILE A 62 16.46 3.14 -4.00
N PHE A 63 16.55 1.82 -4.19
CA PHE A 63 15.34 0.99 -4.28
C PHE A 63 14.60 0.88 -2.94
N GLY A 64 15.32 0.83 -1.82
CA GLY A 64 14.73 0.84 -0.48
C GLY A 64 13.93 2.12 -0.22
N TYR A 65 14.50 3.29 -0.50
CA TYR A 65 13.79 4.57 -0.40
C TYR A 65 12.62 4.65 -1.39
N ALA A 66 12.80 4.25 -2.64
CA ALA A 66 11.73 4.24 -3.63
C ALA A 66 10.56 3.36 -3.16
N TYR A 67 10.84 2.18 -2.60
CA TYR A 67 9.83 1.30 -2.03
C TYR A 67 9.11 1.95 -0.85
N LEU A 68 9.84 2.55 0.10
CA LEU A 68 9.25 3.18 1.28
C LEU A 68 8.43 4.44 0.92
N ILE A 69 8.79 5.17 -0.13
CA ILE A 69 7.98 6.28 -0.64
C ILE A 69 6.63 5.75 -1.14
N PHE A 70 6.62 4.65 -1.91
CA PHE A 70 5.36 4.01 -2.30
C PHE A 70 4.58 3.51 -1.09
N ALA A 71 5.23 2.84 -0.15
CA ALA A 71 4.56 2.28 1.03
C ALA A 71 3.98 3.38 1.93
N PHE A 72 4.79 4.35 2.35
CA PHE A 72 4.42 5.29 3.41
C PHE A 72 3.83 6.61 2.94
N LEU A 73 4.13 7.07 1.72
CA LEU A 73 3.66 8.38 1.25
C LEU A 73 2.48 8.26 0.30
N LEU A 74 2.47 7.26 -0.58
CA LEU A 74 1.41 7.14 -1.58
C LEU A 74 0.09 6.64 -0.97
N TRP A 75 0.09 5.48 -0.28
CA TRP A 75 -1.16 4.84 0.17
C TRP A 75 -2.00 5.64 1.16
N PRO A 76 -1.43 6.31 2.19
CA PRO A 76 -2.22 7.09 3.14
C PRO A 76 -2.89 8.31 2.52
N ILE A 77 -2.44 8.79 1.36
CA ILE A 77 -3.11 9.86 0.60
C ILE A 77 -4.07 9.27 -0.42
N TYR A 78 -3.60 8.26 -1.17
CA TYR A 78 -4.30 7.75 -2.34
C TYR A 78 -5.62 7.08 -1.97
N VAL A 79 -5.63 6.26 -0.92
CA VAL A 79 -6.81 5.50 -0.49
C VAL A 79 -7.94 6.43 0.00
N PRO A 80 -7.72 7.36 0.96
CA PRO A 80 -8.76 8.31 1.34
C PRO A 80 -9.32 9.12 0.18
N ILE A 81 -8.48 9.55 -0.77
CA ILE A 81 -8.92 10.34 -1.93
C ILE A 81 -9.84 9.51 -2.83
N ILE A 82 -9.48 8.26 -3.13
CA ILE A 82 -10.33 7.35 -3.92
C ILE A 82 -11.70 7.23 -3.28
N VAL A 83 -11.72 6.88 -1.99
CA VAL A 83 -12.97 6.61 -1.28
C VAL A 83 -13.82 7.88 -1.18
N TYR A 84 -13.22 9.02 -0.82
CA TYR A 84 -13.91 10.32 -0.76
C TYR A 84 -14.53 10.74 -2.09
N ARG A 85 -13.82 10.52 -3.20
CA ARG A 85 -14.29 10.91 -4.54
C ARG A 85 -15.43 10.01 -5.01
N HIS A 86 -15.42 8.74 -4.64
CA HIS A 86 -16.45 7.78 -5.02
C HIS A 86 -17.70 7.85 -4.11
N GLU A 87 -17.54 8.31 -2.87
CA GLU A 87 -18.65 8.43 -1.92
C GLU A 87 -19.75 9.39 -2.40
N THR A 88 -20.99 8.92 -2.37
CA THR A 88 -22.19 9.68 -2.72
C THR A 88 -22.94 10.19 -1.49
N GLU A 89 -22.88 9.47 -0.37
CA GLU A 89 -23.63 9.82 0.84
C GLU A 89 -23.01 11.01 1.58
N LYS A 90 -23.79 12.09 1.77
CA LYS A 90 -23.29 13.37 2.28
C LYS A 90 -22.66 13.27 3.67
N HIS A 91 -23.26 12.48 4.56
CA HIS A 91 -22.77 12.31 5.93
C HIS A 91 -21.41 11.59 5.95
N HIS A 92 -21.30 10.48 5.21
CA HIS A 92 -20.06 9.70 5.09
C HIS A 92 -18.97 10.52 4.39
N LYS A 93 -19.32 11.26 3.34
CA LYS A 93 -18.40 12.13 2.60
C LYS A 93 -17.79 13.23 3.47
N LYS A 94 -18.55 13.80 4.41
CA LYS A 94 -18.03 14.77 5.38
C LYS A 94 -16.96 14.14 6.29
N PHE A 95 -17.18 12.92 6.76
CA PHE A 95 -16.21 12.20 7.60
C PHE A 95 -14.96 11.80 6.80
N LEU A 96 -15.13 11.31 5.57
CA LEU A 96 -14.02 10.94 4.68
C LEU A 96 -13.11 12.13 4.33
N ARG A 97 -13.62 13.36 4.31
CA ARG A 97 -12.79 14.56 4.16
C ARG A 97 -11.73 14.66 5.26
N TRP A 98 -12.09 14.33 6.50
CA TRP A 98 -11.14 14.31 7.61
C TRP A 98 -10.08 13.23 7.43
N PHE A 99 -10.42 12.06 6.86
CA PHE A 99 -9.43 11.04 6.50
C PHE A 99 -8.45 11.50 5.42
N VAL A 100 -8.88 12.31 4.46
CA VAL A 100 -7.95 12.89 3.46
C VAL A 100 -6.94 13.81 4.14
N VAL A 101 -7.40 14.69 5.04
CA VAL A 101 -6.51 15.59 5.81
C VAL A 101 -5.59 14.78 6.72
N PHE A 102 -6.15 13.79 7.43
CA PHE A 102 -5.39 12.91 8.32
C PHE A 102 -4.33 12.11 7.56
N GLY A 103 -4.67 11.53 6.42
CA GLY A 103 -3.73 10.83 5.55
C GLY A 103 -2.59 11.71 5.05
N ALA A 104 -2.86 12.99 4.76
CA ALA A 104 -1.83 13.96 4.40
C ALA A 104 -0.89 14.28 5.59
N ILE A 105 -1.43 14.41 6.81
CA ILE A 105 -0.63 14.60 8.04
C ILE A 105 0.26 13.39 8.30
N VAL A 106 -0.31 12.17 8.21
CA VAL A 106 0.43 10.91 8.38
C VAL A 106 1.56 10.81 7.35
N THR A 107 1.26 11.11 6.09
CA THR A 107 2.26 11.12 5.01
C THR A 107 3.37 12.14 5.27
N PHE A 108 3.03 13.34 5.74
CA PHE A 108 4.01 14.35 6.09
C PHE A 108 4.91 13.91 7.25
N GLY A 109 4.35 13.23 8.25
CA GLY A 109 5.11 12.62 9.35
C GLY A 109 6.11 11.57 8.85
N PHE A 110 5.68 10.66 7.97
CA PHE A 110 6.59 9.68 7.36
C PHE A 110 7.61 10.32 6.43
N PHE A 111 7.23 11.36 5.69
CA PHE A 111 8.17 12.12 4.88
C PHE A 111 9.30 12.69 5.74
N ILE A 112 8.99 13.34 6.88
CA ILE A 112 10.01 13.79 7.83
C ILE A 112 10.86 12.60 8.33
N ALA A 113 10.22 11.49 8.69
CA ALA A 113 10.93 10.30 9.18
C ALA A 113 11.96 9.77 8.16
N LEU A 114 11.69 9.85 6.85
CA LEU A 114 12.61 9.42 5.79
C LEU A 114 13.91 10.24 5.74
N PHE A 115 13.88 11.50 6.21
CA PHE A 115 15.06 12.36 6.27
C PHE A 115 15.77 12.31 7.63
N VAL A 116 15.03 12.04 8.70
CA VAL A 116 15.55 12.07 10.07
C VAL A 116 16.20 10.74 10.45
N PHE A 117 15.61 9.61 10.03
CA PHE A 117 16.09 8.29 10.40
C PHE A 117 16.86 7.65 9.23
N PRO A 118 18.05 7.10 9.49
CA PRO A 118 18.79 6.37 8.46
C PRO A 118 18.01 5.13 8.04
N LEU A 119 18.01 4.84 6.75
CA LEU A 119 17.44 3.61 6.23
C LEU A 119 18.41 2.45 6.45
N GLU A 120 18.05 1.57 7.37
CA GLU A 120 18.77 0.32 7.59
C GLU A 120 18.18 -0.80 6.74
N ILE A 121 19.01 -1.37 5.87
CA ILE A 121 18.65 -2.48 4.99
C ILE A 121 19.43 -3.72 5.41
N PHE A 122 18.73 -4.77 5.82
CA PHE A 122 19.34 -6.08 6.09
C PHE A 122 18.45 -7.22 5.60
N VAL A 123 19.08 -8.38 5.40
CA VAL A 123 18.39 -9.60 4.95
C VAL A 123 18.43 -10.61 6.09
N LYS A 124 17.28 -11.17 6.42
CA LYS A 124 17.18 -12.31 7.34
C LYS A 124 16.23 -13.35 6.75
N GLY A 125 16.77 -14.51 6.43
CA GLY A 125 16.04 -15.53 5.66
C GLY A 125 15.67 -15.00 4.28
N ASN A 126 14.38 -15.12 3.92
CA ASN A 126 13.85 -14.73 2.61
C ASN A 126 13.22 -13.33 2.61
N LEU A 127 13.59 -12.46 3.55
CA LEU A 127 13.00 -11.14 3.71
C LEU A 127 14.08 -10.06 3.75
N ILE A 128 13.93 -9.02 2.92
CA ILE A 128 14.62 -7.73 3.09
C ILE A 128 13.82 -6.89 4.07
N TYR A 129 14.52 -6.34 5.06
CA TYR A 129 14.01 -5.46 6.09
C TYR A 129 14.50 -4.05 5.80
N ASN A 130 13.56 -3.09 5.80
CA ASN A 130 13.84 -1.67 5.65
C ASN A 130 13.34 -1.01 6.93
N LEU A 131 14.25 -0.77 7.88
CA LEU A 131 13.90 -0.17 9.16
C LEU A 131 14.09 1.33 9.08
N LEU A 132 13.06 2.03 9.59
CA LEU A 132 13.00 3.48 9.64
C LEU A 132 12.35 3.83 10.98
N ALA A 133 13.13 4.42 11.89
CA ALA A 133 12.76 4.81 13.26
C ALA A 133 12.92 3.77 14.38
N THR A 134 12.82 4.29 15.60
CA THR A 134 12.84 3.52 16.86
C THR A 134 11.54 2.72 17.06
N PRO A 135 11.55 1.66 17.88
CA PRO A 135 10.37 0.80 18.08
C PRO A 135 9.10 1.53 18.52
N ALA A 136 9.23 2.53 19.40
CA ALA A 136 8.09 3.30 19.90
C ALA A 136 7.45 4.17 18.80
N LEU A 137 8.27 4.84 17.98
CA LEU A 137 7.78 5.64 16.87
C LEU A 137 7.22 4.75 15.75
N ALA A 138 7.80 3.56 15.55
CA ALA A 138 7.32 2.58 14.60
C ALA A 138 5.91 2.06 14.96
N LEU A 139 5.62 1.82 16.25
CA LEU A 139 4.30 1.38 16.69
C LEU A 139 3.23 2.45 16.45
N VAL A 140 3.48 3.68 16.92
CA VAL A 140 2.54 4.80 16.73
C VAL A 140 2.35 5.10 15.25
N GLY A 141 3.44 5.14 14.48
CA GLY A 141 3.40 5.33 13.03
C GLY A 141 2.56 4.26 12.33
N THR A 142 2.70 2.99 12.72
CA THR A 142 1.93 1.88 12.13
C THR A 142 0.43 2.02 12.40
N ILE A 143 0.03 2.37 13.63
CA ILE A 143 -1.38 2.57 13.97
C ILE A 143 -1.98 3.73 13.15
N LEU A 144 -1.28 4.86 13.08
CA LEU A 144 -1.73 6.02 12.31
C LEU A 144 -1.81 5.71 10.81
N TYR A 145 -0.82 4.99 10.29
CA TYR A 145 -0.77 4.50 8.90
C TYR A 145 -1.96 3.59 8.58
N SER A 146 -2.23 2.62 9.45
CA SER A 146 -3.36 1.72 9.32
C SER A 146 -4.70 2.46 9.33
N LEU A 147 -4.90 3.35 10.30
CA LEU A 147 -6.12 4.16 10.37
C LEU A 147 -6.31 5.03 9.13
N ALA A 148 -5.24 5.58 8.56
CA ALA A 148 -5.32 6.39 7.35
C ALA A 148 -5.76 5.59 6.12
N ILE A 149 -5.42 4.30 6.04
CA ILE A 149 -5.73 3.44 4.89
C ILE A 149 -7.04 2.68 5.09
N VAL A 150 -7.18 1.97 6.20
CA VAL A 150 -8.32 1.09 6.51
C VAL A 150 -9.54 1.90 6.94
N GLY A 151 -9.33 2.96 7.73
CA GLY A 151 -10.40 3.84 8.23
C GLY A 151 -11.37 4.34 7.16
N PRO A 152 -10.92 4.99 6.07
CA PRO A 152 -11.83 5.48 5.03
C PRO A 152 -12.59 4.33 4.34
N LEU A 153 -11.95 3.17 4.10
CA LEU A 153 -12.58 2.03 3.44
C LEU A 153 -13.76 1.48 4.26
N LEU A 154 -13.60 1.37 5.58
CA LEU A 154 -14.66 0.89 6.48
C LEU A 154 -15.77 1.92 6.69
N VAL A 155 -15.42 3.20 6.63
CA VAL A 155 -16.36 4.32 6.78
C VAL A 155 -17.27 4.47 5.56
N SER A 156 -16.81 4.17 4.35
CA SER A 156 -17.60 4.39 3.14
C SER A 156 -18.98 3.75 3.21
N SER A 157 -20.00 4.33 2.58
CA SER A 157 -21.32 3.71 2.48
C SER A 157 -21.33 2.49 1.55
N GLU A 158 -20.38 2.43 0.61
CA GLU A 158 -20.26 1.39 -0.41
C GLU A 158 -19.76 0.05 0.15
N ARG A 159 -20.57 -1.00 -0.04
CA ARG A 159 -20.27 -2.35 0.47
C ARG A 159 -18.96 -2.91 -0.08
N SER A 160 -18.63 -2.59 -1.34
CA SER A 160 -17.41 -3.05 -1.99
C SER A 160 -16.15 -2.52 -1.29
N PHE A 161 -16.14 -1.25 -0.88
CA PHE A 161 -15.03 -0.68 -0.13
C PHE A 161 -14.94 -1.24 1.29
N LYS A 162 -16.07 -1.45 1.96
CA LYS A 162 -16.07 -2.07 3.29
C LYS A 162 -15.48 -3.48 3.26
N LEU A 163 -15.92 -4.30 2.29
CA LEU A 163 -15.40 -5.66 2.13
C LEU A 163 -13.90 -5.64 1.86
N PHE A 164 -13.45 -4.78 0.94
CA PHE A 164 -12.02 -4.62 0.67
C PHE A 164 -11.25 -4.16 1.90
N GLY A 165 -11.77 -3.19 2.66
CA GLY A 165 -11.21 -2.71 3.91
C GLY A 165 -11.07 -3.79 4.96
N VAL A 166 -12.10 -4.64 5.14
CA VAL A 166 -12.04 -5.79 6.05
C VAL A 166 -10.97 -6.78 5.62
N LEU A 167 -10.88 -7.12 4.33
CA LEU A 167 -9.87 -8.05 3.82
C LEU A 167 -8.45 -7.51 4.04
N VAL A 168 -8.23 -6.22 3.75
CA VAL A 168 -6.92 -5.56 3.95
C VAL A 168 -6.58 -5.48 5.43
N PHE A 169 -7.55 -5.23 6.31
CA PHE A 169 -7.34 -5.19 7.75
C PHE A 169 -7.03 -6.58 8.34
N VAL A 170 -7.73 -7.63 7.88
CA VAL A 170 -7.40 -9.01 8.29
C VAL A 170 -5.99 -9.38 7.82
N ALA A 171 -5.60 -9.01 6.60
CA ALA A 171 -4.25 -9.21 6.09
C ALA A 171 -3.21 -8.43 6.92
N GLU A 172 -3.54 -7.23 7.38
CA GLU A 172 -2.71 -6.44 8.28
C GLU A 172 -2.47 -7.18 9.61
N LEU A 173 -3.54 -7.65 10.26
CA LEU A 173 -3.46 -8.37 11.53
C LEU A 173 -2.63 -9.65 11.38
N ALA A 174 -2.81 -10.39 10.29
CA ALA A 174 -2.00 -11.57 9.99
C ALA A 174 -0.51 -11.19 9.81
N ALA A 175 -0.21 -10.14 9.05
CA ALA A 175 1.15 -9.65 8.85
C ALA A 175 1.80 -9.21 10.17
N TRP A 176 1.07 -8.51 11.03
CA TRP A 176 1.55 -8.02 12.32
C TRP A 176 1.92 -9.16 13.26
N ASN A 177 1.09 -10.20 13.35
CA ASN A 177 1.31 -11.32 14.27
C ASN A 177 2.42 -12.29 13.81
N ILE A 178 2.64 -12.42 12.50
CA ILE A 178 3.56 -13.42 11.93
C ILE A 178 4.91 -12.78 11.56
N PHE A 179 4.93 -11.51 11.15
CA PHE A 179 6.09 -10.86 10.54
C PHE A 179 6.39 -9.47 11.11
N LEU A 180 6.55 -9.34 12.43
CA LEU A 180 6.80 -8.06 13.12
C LEU A 180 7.84 -7.15 12.43
N LEU A 181 9.02 -7.68 12.12
CA LEU A 181 10.09 -6.90 11.47
C LEU A 181 9.79 -6.63 9.98
N GLY A 182 9.05 -7.52 9.31
CA GLY A 182 8.76 -7.45 7.87
C GLY A 182 7.38 -6.89 7.54
N PHE A 183 6.67 -6.36 8.55
CA PHE A 183 5.26 -6.06 8.56
C PHE A 183 4.80 -5.27 7.33
N VAL A 184 5.43 -4.10 7.10
CA VAL A 184 5.05 -3.17 6.03
C VAL A 184 5.04 -3.87 4.68
N SER A 185 6.04 -4.71 4.44
CA SER A 185 6.17 -5.33 3.15
C SER A 185 5.29 -6.55 2.95
N VAL A 186 5.12 -7.38 3.97
CA VAL A 186 4.17 -8.49 3.92
C VAL A 186 2.74 -7.96 3.74
N TRP A 187 2.41 -6.87 4.43
CA TRP A 187 1.11 -6.25 4.29
C TRP A 187 0.91 -5.63 2.89
N CYS A 188 1.90 -4.91 2.35
CA CYS A 188 1.84 -4.41 0.98
C CYS A 188 1.68 -5.56 -0.05
N PHE A 189 2.32 -6.70 0.16
CA PHE A 189 2.15 -7.87 -0.72
C PHE A 189 0.72 -8.42 -0.69
N PHE A 190 0.14 -8.60 0.50
CA PHE A 190 -1.24 -9.04 0.60
C PHE A 190 -2.23 -8.01 0.04
N ALA A 191 -2.00 -6.72 0.30
CA ALA A 191 -2.80 -5.65 -0.28
C ALA A 191 -2.68 -5.63 -1.82
N ALA A 192 -1.50 -5.89 -2.36
CA ALA A 192 -1.27 -6.04 -3.80
C ALA A 192 -2.07 -7.23 -4.35
N ALA A 193 -1.99 -8.41 -3.74
CA ALA A 193 -2.77 -9.58 -4.15
C ALA A 193 -4.29 -9.31 -4.11
N LEU A 194 -4.78 -8.70 -3.02
CA LEU A 194 -6.18 -8.31 -2.87
C LEU A 194 -6.61 -7.27 -3.92
N SER A 195 -5.71 -6.37 -4.34
CA SER A 195 -6.03 -5.39 -5.38
C SER A 195 -6.37 -6.04 -6.73
N GLY A 196 -5.94 -7.28 -6.98
CA GLY A 196 -6.39 -8.07 -8.14
C GLY A 196 -7.91 -8.27 -8.18
N CYS A 197 -8.59 -8.28 -7.04
CA CYS A 197 -10.06 -8.36 -6.97
C CYS A 197 -10.75 -7.12 -7.57
N ILE A 198 -10.05 -5.99 -7.75
CA ILE A 198 -10.61 -4.80 -8.41
C ILE A 198 -10.97 -5.11 -9.86
N LEU A 199 -10.18 -5.93 -10.55
CA LEU A 199 -10.51 -6.38 -11.91
C LEU A 199 -11.82 -7.17 -11.91
N LEU A 200 -11.97 -8.10 -10.97
CA LEU A 200 -13.20 -8.90 -10.84
C LEU A 200 -14.40 -8.00 -10.56
N TRP A 201 -14.24 -6.99 -9.70
CA TRP A 201 -15.30 -6.01 -9.43
C TRP A 201 -15.75 -5.25 -10.69
N PHE A 202 -14.81 -4.79 -11.52
CA PHE A 202 -15.15 -4.15 -12.80
C PHE A 202 -15.80 -5.11 -13.79
N TYR A 203 -15.38 -6.39 -13.79
CA TYR A 203 -15.93 -7.40 -14.69
C TYR A 203 -17.36 -7.81 -14.31
N LEU A 204 -17.64 -8.02 -13.02
CA LEU A 204 -18.94 -8.45 -12.52
C LEU A 204 -20.03 -7.37 -12.55
N ARG A 205 -19.63 -6.10 -12.68
CA ARG A 205 -20.55 -4.95 -12.75
C ARG A 205 -20.98 -4.58 -14.17
N ARG A 206 -20.39 -5.21 -15.20
CA ARG A 206 -20.86 -5.12 -16.58
C ARG A 206 -22.13 -5.93 -16.77
#